data_AF-A0A529Z5N6-F1
#
_entry.id   AF-A0A529Z5N6-F1
#
_cell.length_a   1.000
_cell.length_b   1.000
_cell.length_c   1.000
_cell.angle_alpha   90.00
_cell.angle_beta   90.00
_cell.angle_gamma   90.00
#
_symmetry.space_group_name_H-M   'P 1'
#
loop_
_entity.id
_entity.type
_entity.pdbx_description
1 polymer ?
#
loop_
_entity_poly.entity_id
_entity_poly.type
_entity_poly.pdbx_seq_one_letter_code
_entity_poly.pdbx_strand_id
1 'polypeptide(L)'
;YAPGSSVALIGRGRPAAVFQEAQALYFAHRMLAEANRSFELVVIDGGALADDLNVLPLVAMADEILLVARLNATPMRDVASTSEAVSVMGRLPTGALLVDEAA
;
A
#
# COMPACT_ATOMS: atom_id res chain seq x y z
N TYR A 1 18.99 6.90 -0.98
CA TYR A 1 19.72 6.32 -2.12
C TYR A 1 21.14 6.03 -1.67
N ALA A 2 21.53 4.75 -1.62
CA ALA A 2 22.90 4.34 -1.40
C ALA A 2 23.49 3.92 -2.77
N PRO A 3 24.65 4.44 -3.19
CA PRO A 3 25.28 4.02 -4.44
C PRO A 3 25.45 2.50 -4.49
N GLY A 4 25.01 1.87 -5.58
CA GLY A 4 25.02 0.40 -5.73
C GLY A 4 23.79 -0.33 -5.17
N SER A 5 22.83 0.37 -4.56
CA SER A 5 21.55 -0.21 -4.16
C SER A 5 20.63 -0.41 -5.37
N SER A 6 20.03 -1.60 -5.49
CA SER A 6 18.93 -1.89 -6.42
C SER A 6 17.57 -1.36 -5.92
N VAL A 7 17.55 -0.73 -4.73
CA VAL A 7 16.33 -0.22 -4.10
C VAL A 7 16.26 1.30 -4.20
N ALA A 8 15.17 1.79 -4.77
CA ALA A 8 14.75 3.19 -4.72
C ALA A 8 13.60 3.36 -3.70
N LEU A 9 13.58 4.52 -3.02
CA LEU A 9 12.54 4.85 -2.03
C LEU A 9 11.86 6.16 -2.41
N ILE A 10 10.53 6.16 -2.42
CA ILE A 10 9.71 7.36 -2.52
C ILE A 10 9.08 7.60 -1.15
N GLY A 11 9.35 8.75 -0.54
CA GLY A 11 8.74 9.14 0.74
C GLY A 11 7.32 9.68 0.55
N ARG A 12 6.53 9.75 1.64
CA ARG A 12 5.14 10.26 1.66
C ARG A 12 4.93 11.70 1.13
N GLY A 13 5.99 12.46 0.90
CA GLY A 13 5.88 13.88 0.52
C GLY A 13 5.37 14.76 1.65
N ARG A 14 4.86 15.95 1.33
CA ARG A 14 4.31 16.91 2.31
C ARG A 14 2.78 16.81 2.35
N PRO A 15 2.12 16.94 3.52
CA PRO A 15 0.65 16.83 3.65
C PRO A 15 -0.17 17.92 2.93
N ALA A 16 0.46 18.98 2.45
CA ALA A 16 -0.20 20.26 2.17
C ALA A 16 -0.78 20.42 0.76
N ALA A 17 -0.76 19.39 -0.08
CA ALA A 17 -1.27 19.52 -1.43
C ALA A 17 -2.76 19.17 -1.45
N VAL A 18 -3.61 20.20 -1.46
CA VAL A 18 -5.04 20.07 -1.76
C VAL A 18 -5.15 19.70 -3.23
N PHE A 19 -5.04 18.40 -3.52
CA PHE A 19 -5.30 17.87 -4.85
C PHE A 19 -6.80 17.62 -5.00
N GLN A 20 -7.34 17.99 -6.16
CA GLN A 20 -8.64 17.45 -6.56
C GLN A 20 -8.47 15.93 -6.76
N GLU A 21 -9.41 15.14 -6.26
CA GLU A 21 -9.35 13.67 -6.23
C GLU A 21 -8.99 13.05 -7.61
N ALA A 22 -9.54 13.60 -8.69
CA ALA A 22 -9.22 13.18 -10.06
C ALA A 22 -7.75 13.39 -10.45
N GLN A 23 -7.11 14.45 -9.94
CA GLN A 23 -5.68 14.70 -10.18
C GLN A 23 -4.81 13.74 -9.39
N ALA A 24 -5.19 13.40 -8.16
CA ALA A 24 -4.47 12.43 -7.34
C ALA A 24 -4.43 11.05 -8.01
N LEU A 25 -5.56 10.58 -8.54
CA LEU A 25 -5.65 9.33 -9.30
C LEU A 25 -4.75 9.35 -10.55
N TYR A 26 -4.78 10.44 -11.32
CA TYR A 26 -3.93 10.60 -12.51
C TYR A 26 -2.44 10.53 -12.17
N PHE A 27 -2.01 11.24 -11.11
CA PHE A 27 -0.61 11.23 -10.70
C PHE A 27 -0.17 9.87 -10.13
N ALA A 28 -1.02 9.20 -9.35
CA ALA A 28 -0.77 7.84 -8.87
C ALA A 28 -0.60 6.86 -10.04
N HIS A 29 -1.50 6.91 -11.03
CA HIS A 29 -1.40 6.09 -12.23
C HIS A 29 -0.11 6.33 -12.99
N ARG A 30 0.23 7.60 -13.24
CA ARG A 30 1.44 7.95 -13.98
C ARG A 30 2.70 7.51 -13.23
N MET A 31 2.74 7.71 -11.91
CA MET A 31 3.88 7.30 -11.07
C MET A 31 4.06 5.78 -11.10
N LEU A 32 2.98 5.01 -10.89
CA LEU A 32 3.03 3.56 -10.90
C LEU A 32 3.37 2.99 -12.28
N ALA A 33 2.84 3.59 -13.36
CA ALA A 33 3.21 3.20 -14.72
C ALA A 33 4.71 3.42 -15.01
N GLU A 34 5.31 4.48 -14.48
CA GLU A 34 6.75 4.70 -14.60
C GLU A 34 7.56 3.72 -13.75
N ALA A 35 7.11 3.46 -12.51
CA ALA A 35 7.76 2.49 -11.62
C ALA A 35 7.74 1.09 -12.22
N ASN A 36 6.61 0.63 -12.76
CA ASN A 36 6.48 -0.68 -13.40
C ASN A 36 7.37 -0.85 -14.64
N ARG A 37 7.77 0.23 -15.30
CA ARG A 37 8.75 0.17 -16.41
C ARG A 37 10.20 0.14 -15.94
N SER A 38 10.46 0.59 -14.73
CA SER A 38 11.80 0.85 -14.22
C SER A 38 12.28 -0.18 -13.19
N PHE A 39 11.35 -0.90 -12.56
CA PHE A 39 11.62 -1.82 -11.47
C PHE A 39 10.93 -3.17 -11.70
N GLU A 40 11.62 -4.24 -11.29
CA GLU A 40 11.08 -5.61 -11.34
C GLU A 40 10.04 -5.87 -10.24
N LEU A 41 10.10 -5.08 -9.16
CA LEU A 41 9.17 -5.15 -8.04
C LEU A 41 8.91 -3.75 -7.49
N VAL A 42 7.64 -3.42 -7.30
CA VAL A 42 7.19 -2.19 -6.65
C VAL A 42 6.42 -2.57 -5.39
N VAL A 43 6.91 -2.11 -4.24
CA VAL A 43 6.23 -2.32 -2.94
C VAL A 43 5.63 -0.99 -2.50
N ILE A 44 4.36 -1.03 -2.12
CA ILE A 44 3.61 0.13 -1.63
C ILE A 44 3.23 -0.17 -0.18
N ASP A 45 3.63 0.72 0.72
CA ASP A 45 3.10 0.72 2.08
C ASP A 45 1.68 1.31 2.06
N GLY A 46 0.68 0.44 2.19
CA GLY A 46 -0.73 0.82 2.21
C GLY A 46 -1.22 1.36 3.56
N GLY A 47 -0.41 1.26 4.62
CA GLY A 47 -0.84 1.60 5.97
C GLY A 47 -2.08 0.82 6.44
N ALA A 48 -2.81 1.40 7.40
CA ALA A 48 -4.05 0.84 7.90
C ALA A 48 -5.21 1.18 6.95
N LEU A 49 -5.51 0.29 6.01
CA LEU A 49 -6.55 0.51 4.98
C LEU A 49 -7.95 0.76 5.56
N ALA A 50 -8.22 0.26 6.77
CA ALA A 50 -9.49 0.51 7.45
C ALA A 50 -9.66 1.98 7.90
N ASP A 51 -8.54 2.70 8.09
CA ASP A 51 -8.53 4.08 8.60
C ASP A 51 -8.24 5.12 7.51
N ASP A 52 -7.71 4.71 6.36
CA ASP A 52 -7.31 5.61 5.27
C ASP A 52 -7.79 5.11 3.90
N LEU A 53 -8.85 5.74 3.39
CA LEU A 53 -9.36 5.45 2.05
C LEU A 53 -8.58 6.17 0.93
N ASN A 54 -7.64 7.06 1.23
CA ASN A 54 -6.88 7.79 0.19
C ASN A 54 -5.96 6.87 -0.63
N VAL A 55 -5.71 5.66 -0.15
CA VAL A 55 -4.90 4.64 -0.81
C VAL A 55 -5.69 3.79 -1.81
N LEU A 56 -7.02 3.99 -1.94
CA LEU A 56 -7.89 3.30 -2.91
C LEU A 56 -7.31 3.22 -4.33
N PRO A 57 -6.80 4.32 -4.92
CA PRO A 57 -6.15 4.29 -6.23
C PRO A 57 -5.00 3.27 -6.33
N LEU A 58 -4.22 3.13 -5.26
CA LEU A 58 -3.07 2.23 -5.23
C LEU A 58 -3.52 0.77 -5.08
N VAL A 59 -4.53 0.53 -4.23
CA VAL A 59 -5.15 -0.80 -4.04
C VAL A 59 -5.77 -1.32 -5.33
N ALA A 60 -6.43 -0.45 -6.10
CA ALA A 60 -7.03 -0.79 -7.39
C ALA A 60 -5.98 -1.18 -8.46
N MET A 61 -4.75 -0.68 -8.33
CA MET A 61 -3.66 -0.92 -9.28
C MET A 61 -2.68 -2.01 -8.85
N ALA A 62 -2.70 -2.42 -7.58
CA ALA A 62 -1.80 -3.45 -7.07
C ALA A 62 -2.16 -4.81 -7.66
N ASP A 63 -1.18 -5.56 -8.16
CA ASP A 63 -1.38 -6.93 -8.62
C ASP A 63 -1.73 -7.86 -7.45
N GLU A 64 -0.97 -7.70 -6.35
CA GLU A 64 -1.02 -8.52 -5.14
C GLU A 64 -1.29 -7.63 -3.90
N ILE A 65 -2.06 -8.14 -2.94
CA ILE A 65 -2.38 -7.45 -1.69
C ILE A 65 -2.03 -8.36 -0.51
N LEU A 66 -0.99 -7.98 0.23
CA LEU A 66 -0.55 -8.70 1.43
C LEU A 66 -1.07 -8.00 2.69
N LEU A 67 -1.87 -8.70 3.50
CA LEU A 67 -2.22 -8.23 4.84
C LEU A 67 -1.10 -8.55 5.82
N VAL A 68 -0.65 -7.54 6.58
CA VAL A 68 0.40 -7.72 7.58
C VAL A 68 -0.19 -7.56 8.98
N ALA A 69 0.02 -8.55 9.84
CA ALA A 69 -0.39 -8.54 11.24
C ALA A 69 0.81 -8.83 12.13
N ARG A 70 0.86 -8.20 13.31
CA ARG A 70 1.89 -8.46 14.32
C ARG A 70 1.39 -9.51 15.31
N LEU A 71 2.19 -10.55 15.53
CA LEU A 71 1.93 -11.58 16.52
C LEU A 71 1.75 -10.95 17.90
N ASN A 72 0.69 -11.36 18.61
CA ASN A 72 0.32 -10.85 19.93
C ASN A 72 0.00 -9.33 20.03
N ALA A 73 0.03 -8.59 18.91
CA ALA A 73 -0.21 -7.15 18.93
C ALA A 73 -1.36 -6.69 18.02
N THR A 74 -1.57 -7.33 16.87
CA THR A 74 -2.70 -7.02 15.97
C THR A 74 -3.91 -7.89 16.33
N PRO A 75 -5.03 -7.32 16.82
CA PRO A 75 -6.26 -8.06 17.09
C PRO A 75 -6.88 -8.64 15.80
N MET A 76 -7.49 -9.82 15.91
CA MET A 76 -8.22 -10.45 14.79
C MET A 76 -9.34 -9.58 14.21
N ARG A 77 -9.99 -8.74 15.03
CA ARG A 77 -11.00 -7.78 14.57
C ARG A 77 -10.41 -6.75 13.60
N ASP A 78 -9.18 -6.31 13.80
CA ASP A 78 -8.55 -5.28 12.98
C ASP A 78 -8.09 -5.90 11.64
N VAL A 79 -7.65 -7.17 11.68
CA VAL A 79 -7.41 -7.97 10.46
C VAL A 79 -8.70 -8.12 9.65
N ALA A 80 -9.82 -8.45 10.32
CA ALA A 80 -11.12 -8.59 9.67
C ALA A 80 -11.59 -7.27 9.05
N SER A 81 -11.52 -6.16 9.78
CA SER A 81 -11.89 -4.83 9.29
C SER A 81 -11.03 -4.39 8.10
N THR A 82 -9.73 -4.69 8.12
CA THR A 82 -8.84 -4.38 6.99
C THR A 82 -9.19 -5.23 5.77
N SER A 83 -9.48 -6.53 5.96
CA SER A 83 -9.93 -7.42 4.87
C SER A 83 -11.26 -6.97 4.28
N GLU A 84 -12.19 -6.52 5.12
CA GLU A 84 -13.47 -5.95 4.68
C GLU A 84 -13.26 -4.66 3.89
N ALA A 85 -12.38 -3.76 4.34
CA ALA A 85 -12.04 -2.54 3.62
C ALA A 85 -11.51 -2.86 2.21
N VAL A 86 -10.57 -3.80 2.07
CA VAL A 86 -10.08 -4.27 0.76
C VAL A 86 -11.21 -4.84 -0.10
N SER A 87 -12.15 -5.56 0.53
CA SER A 87 -13.31 -6.15 -0.16
C SER A 87 -14.29 -5.10 -0.67
N VAL A 88 -14.53 -4.03 0.09
CA VAL A 88 -15.33 -2.86 -0.33
C VAL A 88 -14.66 -2.16 -1.53
N MET A 89 -13.34 -2.21 -1.63
CA MET A 89 -12.58 -1.70 -2.78
C MET A 89 -12.64 -2.64 -4.00
N GLY A 90 -13.41 -3.72 -3.95
CA GLY A 90 -13.59 -4.68 -5.05
C GLY A 90 -12.40 -5.60 -5.27
N ARG A 91 -11.49 -5.68 -4.29
CA ARG A 91 -10.29 -6.54 -4.32
C ARG A 91 -10.38 -7.55 -3.18
N LEU A 92 -9.51 -8.56 -3.18
CA LEU A 92 -9.33 -9.46 -2.05
C LEU A 92 -7.85 -9.49 -1.68
N PRO A 93 -7.49 -9.64 -0.40
CA PRO A 93 -6.14 -10.00 -0.01
C PRO A 93 -5.70 -11.26 -0.75
N THR A 94 -4.51 -11.23 -1.32
CA THR A 94 -3.91 -12.37 -2.01
C THR A 94 -3.02 -13.20 -1.08
N GLY A 95 -2.60 -12.62 0.05
CA GLY A 95 -1.91 -13.32 1.10
C GLY A 95 -2.01 -12.62 2.45
N ALA A 96 -1.48 -13.28 3.47
CA ALA A 96 -1.30 -12.71 4.80
C ALA A 96 0.09 -13.05 5.35
N LEU A 97 0.68 -12.11 6.07
CA LEU A 97 1.96 -12.24 6.75
C LEU A 97 1.77 -11.93 8.24
N LEU A 98 2.09 -12.91 9.08
CA LEU A 98 2.18 -12.73 10.53
C LEU A 98 3.65 -12.48 10.89
N VAL A 99 3.95 -11.29 11.39
CA VAL A 99 5.31 -10.92 11.79
C VAL A 99 5.48 -11.03 13.30
N ASP A 100 6.64 -11.51 13.73
CA ASP A 100 7.08 -11.50 15.13
C ASP A 100 8.25 -10.51 15.25
N GLU A 101 8.25 -9.67 16.29
CA GLU A 101 9.33 -8.72 16.55
C GLU A 101 10.61 -9.41 17.08
N ALA A 102 10.55 -10.72 17.39
CA ALA A 102 11.63 -11.49 18.01
C ALA A 102 12.62 -12.19 17.05
N ALA A 103 12.75 -11.77 15.79
CA ALA A 103 13.67 -12.38 14.81
C ALA A 103 14.95 -11.55 14.60
#